data_AF-A0A6A9T3R8-F1
#
_entry.id   AF-A0A6A9T3R8-F1
#
_cell.length_a   1.000
_cell.length_b   1.000
_cell.length_c   1.000
_cell.angle_alpha   90.00
_cell.angle_beta   90.00
_cell.angle_gamma   90.00
#
_symmetry.space_group_name_H-M   'P 1'
#
loop_
_entity.id
_entity.type
_entity.pdbx_description
1 polymer ?
#
loop_
_entity_poly.entity_id
_entity_poly.type
_entity_poly.pdbx_seq_one_letter_code
_entity_poly.pdbx_strand_id
1 'polypeptide(L)' 'MTSATKTMRELAPHWAVMFLVMMLGLGAVDRYLGDAGLLPALALATVVAFGYPALLRRFGLAPPAWQR' A
#
# COMPACT_ATOMS: atom_id res chain seq x y z
N MET A 1 -14.81 -15.33 17.26
CA MET A 1 -13.71 -15.06 16.30
C MET A 1 -12.47 -14.68 17.10
N THR A 2 -11.28 -15.18 16.73
CA THR A 2 -10.04 -14.86 17.46
C THR A 2 -9.53 -13.46 17.11
N SER A 3 -8.71 -12.85 17.98
CA SER A 3 -8.12 -11.51 17.78
C SER A 3 -7.34 -11.41 16.45
N ALA A 4 -6.64 -12.49 16.07
CA ALA A 4 -5.88 -12.57 14.83
C ALA A 4 -6.77 -12.46 13.58
N THR A 5 -7.88 -13.21 13.53
CA THR A 5 -8.79 -13.20 12.38
C THR A 5 -9.43 -11.82 12.17
N LYS A 6 -9.76 -11.10 13.25
CA LYS A 6 -10.31 -9.74 13.16
C LYS A 6 -9.29 -8.77 12.56
N THR A 7 -8.06 -8.81 13.04
CA THR A 7 -6.95 -7.98 12.52
C THR A 7 -6.67 -8.26 11.05
N MET A 8 -6.63 -9.53 10.65
CA MET A 8 -6.46 -9.90 9.23
C MET A 8 -7.57 -9.38 8.34
N ARG A 9 -8.84 -9.47 8.78
CA ARG A 9 -9.98 -8.95 8.01
C ARG A 9 -9.96 -7.42 7.87
N GLU A 10 -9.42 -6.71 8.86
CA GLU A 10 -9.24 -5.25 8.80
C GLU A 10 -8.09 -4.86 7.87
N LEU A 11 -7.00 -5.62 7.85
CA LEU A 11 -5.81 -5.30 7.04
C LEU A 11 -5.90 -5.79 5.59
N ALA A 12 -6.62 -6.88 5.31
CA ALA A 12 -6.69 -7.47 3.98
C ALA A 12 -7.21 -6.47 2.89
N PRO A 13 -8.26 -5.66 3.13
CA PRO A 13 -8.69 -4.66 2.17
C PRO A 13 -7.62 -3.62 1.87
N HIS A 14 -6.86 -3.20 2.89
CA HIS A 14 -5.79 -2.22 2.73
C HIS A 14 -4.60 -2.79 1.97
N TRP A 15 -4.24 -4.05 2.22
CA TRP A 15 -3.25 -4.76 1.42
C TRP A 15 -3.66 -4.88 -0.04
N ALA A 16 -4.93 -5.20 -0.31
CA ALA A 16 -5.46 -5.25 -1.67
C ALA A 16 -5.34 -3.88 -2.37
N VAL A 17 -5.69 -2.79 -1.68
CA VAL A 17 -5.54 -1.43 -2.23
C VAL A 17 -4.07 -1.10 -2.49
N MET A 18 -3.17 -1.35 -1.54
CA MET A 18 -1.74 -1.10 -1.71
C MET A 18 -1.15 -1.91 -2.87
N PHE A 19 -1.55 -3.18 -3.01
CA PHE A 19 -1.15 -4.04 -4.12
C PHE A 19 -1.63 -3.51 -5.47
N LEU A 20 -2.91 -3.10 -5.56
CA LEU A 20 -3.45 -2.49 -6.76
C LEU A 20 -2.73 -1.19 -7.12
N VAL A 21 -2.46 -0.33 -6.15
CA VAL A 21 -1.69 0.90 -6.36
C VAL A 21 -0.27 0.59 -6.87
N MET A 22 0.38 -0.44 -6.32
CA MET A 22 1.68 -0.88 -6.82
C MET A 22 1.60 -1.40 -8.26
N MET A 23 0.64 -2.25 -8.60
CA MET A 23 0.46 -2.75 -9.96
C MET A 23 0.25 -1.60 -10.96
N LEU A 24 -0.65 -0.67 -10.64
CA LEU A 24 -0.94 0.48 -11.49
C LEU A 24 0.27 1.41 -11.58
N GLY A 25 0.99 1.62 -10.47
CA GLY A 25 2.19 2.44 -10.44
C GLY A 25 3.34 1.84 -11.24
N LEU A 26 3.58 0.53 -11.14
CA LEU A 26 4.60 -0.16 -11.94
C LEU A 26 4.25 -0.13 -13.42
N GLY A 27 2.98 -0.41 -13.78
CA GLY A 27 2.52 -0.33 -15.16
C GLY A 27 2.63 1.10 -15.72
N ALA A 28 2.40 2.13 -14.90
CA ALA A 28 2.60 3.52 -15.31
C ALA A 28 4.10 3.82 -15.49
N VAL A 29 4.95 3.44 -14.55
CA VAL A 29 6.41 3.59 -14.66
C VAL A 29 6.91 2.93 -15.93
N ASP A 30 6.55 1.67 -16.17
CA ASP A 30 6.92 0.93 -17.37
C ASP A 30 6.45 1.63 -18.65
N ARG A 31 5.19 2.08 -18.65
CA ARG A 31 4.59 2.78 -19.80
C ARG A 31 5.27 4.11 -20.14
N TYR A 32 5.72 4.88 -19.15
CA TYR A 32 6.21 6.25 -19.35
C TYR A 32 7.73 6.38 -19.30
N LEU A 33 8.41 5.54 -18.52
CA LEU A 33 9.85 5.60 -18.28
C LEU A 33 10.60 4.42 -18.93
N GLY A 34 9.87 3.46 -19.51
CA GLY A 34 10.44 2.20 -20.00
C GLY A 34 10.68 1.21 -18.87
N ASP A 35 11.47 0.17 -19.15
CA ASP A 35 11.67 -0.99 -18.27
C ASP A 35 11.86 -0.57 -16.81
N ALA A 36 10.90 -0.94 -15.96
CA ALA A 36 10.87 -0.60 -14.55
C ALA A 36 11.98 -1.38 -13.82
N GLY A 37 13.20 -0.87 -13.90
CA GLY A 37 14.34 -1.40 -13.18
C GLY A 37 14.10 -1.41 -11.65
N LEU A 38 15.02 -2.04 -10.93
CA LEU A 38 14.90 -2.22 -9.48
C LEU A 38 14.70 -0.91 -8.70
N LEU A 39 15.37 0.18 -9.11
CA LEU A 39 15.31 1.47 -8.40
C LEU A 39 13.90 2.12 -8.47
N PRO A 40 13.27 2.31 -9.65
CA PRO A 40 11.88 2.76 -9.72
C PRO A 40 10.90 1.89 -8.92
N ALA A 41 11.07 0.57 -8.96
CA ALA A 41 10.23 -0.36 -8.22
C ALA A 41 10.36 -0.18 -6.69
N LEU A 42 11.59 -0.05 -6.18
CA LEU A 42 11.86 0.21 -4.77
C LEU A 42 11.35 1.59 -4.33
N ALA A 43 11.52 2.61 -5.16
CA ALA A 43 11.03 3.96 -4.88
C ALA A 43 9.49 3.95 -4.79
N LEU A 44 8.81 3.33 -5.75
CA LEU A 44 7.36 3.19 -5.74
C LEU A 44 6.87 2.40 -4.51
N ALA A 45 7.49 1.26 -4.23
CA ALA A 45 7.14 0.45 -3.05
C ALA A 45 7.29 1.26 -1.75
N THR A 46 8.36 2.05 -1.63
CA THR A 46 8.59 2.94 -0.49
C THR A 46 7.50 4.00 -0.40
N VAL A 47 7.18 4.68 -1.50
CA VAL A 47 6.12 5.71 -1.54
C VAL A 47 4.77 5.11 -1.16
N VAL A 48 4.42 3.92 -1.64
CA VAL A 48 3.16 3.26 -1.30
C VAL A 48 3.15 2.81 0.17
N ALA A 49 4.22 2.17 0.62
CA ALA A 49 4.34 1.62 1.97
C ALA A 49 4.23 2.69 3.06
N PHE A 50 4.82 3.86 2.86
CA PHE A 50 4.77 4.96 3.82
C PHE A 50 3.66 5.97 3.53
N GLY A 51 3.42 6.26 2.25
CA GLY A 51 2.45 7.26 1.81
C GLY A 51 1.01 6.82 2.09
N TYR A 52 0.66 5.56 1.81
CA TYR A 52 -0.72 5.09 2.01
C TYR A 52 -1.13 5.14 3.51
N PRO A 53 -0.35 4.60 4.46
CA PRO A 53 -0.66 4.76 5.88
C PRO A 53 -0.65 6.22 6.35
N ALA A 54 0.29 7.05 5.89
CA ALA A 54 0.34 8.46 6.26
C ALA A 54 -0.92 9.21 5.80
N LEU A 55 -1.41 8.94 4.58
CA LEU A 55 -2.66 9.51 4.08
C LEU A 55 -3.86 9.03 4.88
N LEU A 56 -3.99 7.73 5.14
CA LEU A 56 -5.11 7.21 5.91
C LEU A 56 -5.14 7.76 7.35
N ARG A 57 -3.98 7.94 7.99
CA ARG A 57 -3.91 8.61 9.30
C ARG A 57 -4.36 10.06 9.21
N ARG A 58 -3.93 10.80 8.19
CA ARG A 58 -4.33 12.20 7.98
C ARG A 58 -5.84 12.37 7.78
N PHE A 59 -6.49 11.42 7.11
CA PHE A 59 -7.93 11.47 6.85
C PHE A 59 -8.78 10.79 7.94
N GLY A 60 -8.18 10.28 9.02
CA GLY A 60 -8.90 9.59 10.09
C GLY A 60 -9.49 8.22 9.67
N LEU A 61 -9.01 7.66 8.57
CA LEU A 61 -9.46 6.38 7.99
C LEU A 61 -8.51 5.21 8.34
N ALA A 62 -7.47 5.46 9.15
CA ALA A 62 -6.51 4.43 9.52
C ALA A 62 -7.15 3.33 10.38
N PRO A 63 -6.97 2.05 10.03
CA PRO A 63 -7.49 0.94 10.82
C PRO A 63 -6.88 0.92 12.22
N PRO A 64 -7.59 0.40 13.24
CA PRO A 64 -7.10 0.33 14.62
C PRO A 64 -5.76 -0.42 14.73
N ALA A 65 -5.53 -1.40 13.85
CA ALA A 65 -4.28 -2.15 13.79
C ALA A 65 -3.03 -1.30 13.50
N TRP A 66 -3.17 -0.11 12.92
CA TRP A 66 -2.05 0.82 12.63
C TRP A 66 -1.90 1.95 13.65
N GLN A 67 -2.79 1.99 14.65
CA GLN A 67 -2.78 2.96 15.74
C GLN A 67 -2.17 2.37 17.03
N ARG A 68 -1.96 1.05 17.06
CA ARG A 68 -1.25 0.35 18.13
C ARG A 68 0.26 0.52 17.95
#